data_AF-A0A7D6A3Y9-F1
#
_entry.id   AF-A0A7D6A3Y9-F1
#
_cell.length_a   1.000
_cell.length_b   1.000
_cell.length_c   1.000
_cell.angle_alpha   90.00
_cell.angle_beta   90.00
_cell.angle_gamma   90.00
#
_symmetry.space_group_name_H-M   'P 1'
#
loop_
_entity.id
_entity.type
_entity.pdbx_description
1 polymer ?
#
loop_
_entity_poly.entity_id
_entity_poly.type
_entity_poly.pdbx_seq_one_letter_code
_entity_poly.pdbx_strand_id
1 'polypeptide(L)' 'MNTPEKLQDFIYYLTKDAARNSFEEWREDIGISYEQYAEIKEWFKQFDIKPYV' A
#
# COMPACT_ATOMS: atom_id res chain seq x y z
N MET A 1 -0.48 -4.85 -19.16
CA MET A 1 0.57 -3.88 -18.77
C MET A 1 1.63 -4.66 -18.03
N ASN A 2 2.91 -4.38 -18.24
CA ASN A 2 3.96 -4.98 -17.43
C ASN A 2 4.09 -4.17 -16.14
N THR A 3 3.91 -4.81 -14.99
CA THR A 3 4.20 -4.21 -13.68
C THR A 3 5.68 -3.78 -13.66
N PRO A 4 6.01 -2.52 -13.30
CA PRO A 4 7.40 -2.12 -13.15
C PRO A 4 8.10 -3.01 -12.11
N GLU A 5 9.30 -3.50 -12.43
CA GLU A 5 10.05 -4.44 -11.60
C GLU A 5 10.26 -3.93 -10.15
N LYS A 6 10.36 -2.60 -9.99
CA LYS A 6 10.58 -1.94 -8.70
C LYS A 6 9.31 -1.49 -7.97
N LEU A 7 8.12 -1.69 -8.57
CA LEU A 7 6.87 -1.28 -7.94
C LEU A 7 6.56 -2.11 -6.68
N GLN A 8 6.81 -3.41 -6.72
CA GLN A 8 6.65 -4.28 -5.55
C GLN A 8 7.53 -3.82 -4.38
N ASP A 9 8.83 -3.60 -4.64
CA ASP A 9 9.78 -3.12 -3.63
C ASP A 9 9.30 -1.79 -3.03
N PHE A 10 8.90 -0.85 -3.89
CA PHE A 10 8.44 0.47 -3.47
C PHE A 10 7.22 0.39 -2.54
N ILE A 11 6.17 -0.33 -2.94
CA ILE A 11 4.94 -0.45 -2.15
C ILE A 11 5.20 -1.18 -0.82
N TYR A 12 6.01 -2.24 -0.84
CA TYR A 12 6.39 -2.96 0.37
C TYR A 12 7.13 -2.05 1.36
N TYR A 13 8.14 -1.31 0.92
CA TYR A 13 8.90 -0.43 1.81
C TYR A 13 8.10 0.79 2.26
N LEU A 14 7.25 1.35 1.40
CA LEU A 14 6.35 2.45 1.77
C LEU A 14 5.41 2.03 2.91
N THR A 15 4.71 0.90 2.74
CA THR A 15 3.76 0.39 3.75
C THR A 15 4.46 -0.09 5.02
N LYS A 16 5.69 -0.62 4.90
CA LYS A 16 6.54 -0.94 6.04
C LYS A 16 6.97 0.29 6.82
N ASP A 17 7.30 1.37 6.14
CA ASP A 17 7.70 2.62 6.79
C ASP A 17 6.50 3.31 7.47
N ALA A 18 5.36 3.35 6.79
CA ALA A 18 4.11 3.82 7.37
C ALA A 18 3.70 3.01 8.63
N ALA A 19 3.91 1.68 8.61
CA ALA A 19 3.65 0.83 9.77
C ALA A 19 4.53 1.14 11.00
N ARG A 20 5.70 1.76 10.84
CA ARG A 20 6.57 2.15 11.98
C ARG A 20 5.98 3.27 12.81
N ASN A 21 5.17 4.12 12.20
CA ASN A 21 4.60 5.33 12.80
C ASN A 21 3.06 5.25 12.91
N SER A 22 2.49 4.05 13.02
CA SER A 22 1.06 3.77 12.85
C SER A 22 0.57 3.92 11.41
N PHE A 23 0.29 2.77 10.77
CA PHE A 23 -0.25 2.77 9.40
C PHE A 23 -1.63 3.44 9.31
N GLU A 24 -2.45 3.29 10.37
CA GLU A 24 -3.78 3.89 10.44
C GLU A 24 -3.70 5.41 10.44
N GLU A 25 -2.89 5.99 11.34
CA GLU A 25 -2.68 7.45 11.42
C GLU A 25 -2.08 7.99 10.12
N TRP A 26 -1.05 7.33 9.57
CA TRP A 26 -0.44 7.74 8.30
C TRP A 26 -1.45 7.78 7.14
N ARG A 27 -2.32 6.77 7.07
CA ARG A 27 -3.33 6.63 6.02
C ARG A 27 -4.41 7.71 6.17
N GLU A 28 -4.83 7.99 7.40
CA GLU A 28 -5.80 9.06 7.72
C GLU A 28 -5.23 10.46 7.45
N ASP A 29 -3.95 10.69 7.77
CA ASP A 29 -3.24 11.96 7.50
C ASP A 29 -3.21 12.31 6.00
N ILE A 30 -3.13 11.31 5.13
CA ILE A 30 -3.21 11.49 3.68
C ILE A 30 -4.65 11.40 3.13
N GLY A 31 -5.65 11.35 4.00
CA GLY A 31 -7.07 11.40 3.65
C GLY A 31 -7.62 10.12 3.01
N ILE A 32 -6.97 8.98 3.23
CA ILE A 32 -7.45 7.68 2.75
C ILE A 32 -8.19 7.01 3.90
N SER A 33 -9.43 6.56 3.69
CA SER A 33 -10.19 5.77 4.67
C SER A 33 -9.79 4.29 4.67
N TYR A 34 -10.21 3.54 5.68
CA TYR A 34 -9.93 2.11 5.77
C TYR A 34 -10.52 1.36 4.55
N GLU A 35 -11.74 1.71 4.17
CA GLU A 35 -12.45 1.15 3.02
C GLU A 35 -11.73 1.48 1.71
N GLN A 36 -11.30 2.73 1.53
CA GLN A 36 -10.54 3.14 0.33
C GLN A 36 -9.21 2.38 0.22
N TYR A 37 -8.51 2.16 1.35
CA TYR A 37 -7.29 1.35 1.32
C TYR A 37 -7.56 -0.14 1.04
N ALA A 38 -8.68 -0.68 1.51
CA ALA A 38 -9.09 -2.04 1.15
C ALA A 38 -9.31 -2.17 -0.36
N GLU A 39 -9.95 -1.19 -1.01
CA GLU A 39 -10.10 -1.16 -2.47
C GLU A 39 -8.74 -1.08 -3.20
N ILE A 40 -7.82 -0.25 -2.72
CA ILE A 40 -6.44 -0.15 -3.26
C ILE A 40 -5.73 -1.51 -3.16
N LYS A 41 -5.84 -2.19 -2.02
CA LYS A 41 -5.27 -3.53 -1.81
C LYS A 41 -5.83 -4.57 -2.77
N GLU A 42 -7.14 -4.57 -2.99
CA GLU A 42 -7.76 -5.48 -3.97
C GLU A 42 -7.24 -5.20 -5.37
N TRP A 43 -7.07 -3.92 -5.74
CA TRP A 43 -6.51 -3.54 -7.03
C TRP A 43 -5.07 -4.03 -7.22
N PHE A 44 -4.23 -3.97 -6.17
CA PHE A 44 -2.85 -4.48 -6.21
C PHE A 44 -2.72 -5.96 -6.58
N LYS A 45 -3.74 -6.78 -6.31
CA LYS A 45 -3.74 -8.21 -6.67
C LYS A 45 -3.64 -8.45 -8.18
N GLN A 46 -4.12 -7.51 -9.00
CA GLN A 46 -4.03 -7.61 -10.46
C GLN A 46 -2.57 -7.60 -10.97
N PHE A 47 -1.65 -7.13 -10.14
CA PHE A 47 -0.23 -6.96 -10.47
C PHE A 47 0.70 -7.82 -9.60
N ASP A 48 0.15 -8.75 -8.81
CA ASP A 48 0.86 -9.52 -7.77
C ASP A 48 1.61 -8.64 -6.76
N ILE A 49 1.10 -7.43 -6.49
CA ILE A 49 1.69 -6.51 -5.53
C ILE A 49 1.26 -6.89 -4.11
N LYS A 50 2.23 -7.02 -3.20
CA LYS A 50 2.06 -7.46 -1.80
C LYS A 50 2.59 -6.37 -0.85
N PRO A 51 1.73 -5.47 -0.32
CA PRO A 51 2.12 -4.53 0.72
C PRO A 51 2.47 -5.24 2.04
N TYR A 52 3.16 -4.54 2.94
CA TYR A 52 3.57 -5.05 4.25
C TYR A 52 2.40 -5.16 5.25
N VAL A 53 1.51 -4.16 5.26
CA VAL A 53 0.29 -4.11 6.10
C VAL A 53 -0.95 -4.37 5.30
#